data_AF-A0A2P6W1M7-F1
#
_entry.id   AF-A0A2P6W1M7-F1
#
_cell.length_a   1.000
_cell.length_b   1.000
_cell.length_c   1.000
_cell.angle_alpha   90.00
_cell.angle_beta   90.00
_cell.angle_gamma   90.00
#
_symmetry.space_group_name_H-M   'P 1'
#
loop_
_entity.id
_entity.type
_entity.pdbx_description
1 polymer ?
#
loop_
_entity_poly.entity_id
_entity_poly.type
_entity_poly.pdbx_seq_one_letter_code
_entity_poly.pdbx_strand_id
1 'polypeptide(L)'
;MKIGIDFDRVLFDTDGFKKNLTEKFPEFNETYDQAKKDNYYNLEKHAKLLGVEEEKLLAEMRKCEEYLYSDVEKLEKLKDKHELIIVTRGDPVLQKEKLEYSGALEYFDGYEIVTDGSKDVRGIDFLVDDWKEELERIDLPGLLIDRQKEGMEKVIEYLNIPEYKKVFKRYDVRGKYPEEVNEYFAYRLGRSVAKLVRKRTWEKQVVVCKDPKETSDNLKKSLIRGIKNGGVYVVDSGTGSTDYLAFSSVEENSVGIQVTSSHMKLEFNGFKLVYPEGNGFMNKDLDCLKQIFRENSFQREEDGAEIEKTYYSKYLDAAEDFTLKHFQDTERKIVLDNLGGIKSSRAGELLETLGAEVINLSGDKPKIDPPDPKPENLRHIERKVEETGSDMGIATDMDADRIAIYYQDEWLSGDEIFAVLIEVMKPEKVVASIDSTEIIEETAEKHGEIEYTQVGDPFVIDRTIGTGAKLSGEPNGHYCFTQFVPYNSGTLAAAMIAGSNLNEIKKKLPDISIMKKSIEVDDKYSSMEKVKKEVKKRFKIISEIDGIKFQTDNSRVLIRSSGSSHKLRITAESNTEKGAENVLKKSEKLIQNT
;
A
#
# COMPACT_ATOMS: atom_id res chain seq x y z
N MET A 1 -20.97 4.07 -10.67
CA MET A 1 -20.15 3.03 -11.34
C MET A 1 -21.08 1.92 -11.75
N LYS A 2 -20.88 1.28 -12.91
CA LYS A 2 -21.68 0.12 -13.31
C LYS A 2 -21.17 -1.15 -12.62
N ILE A 3 -22.03 -1.83 -11.87
CA ILE A 3 -21.76 -3.15 -11.29
C ILE A 3 -22.57 -4.17 -12.05
N GLY A 4 -21.92 -5.22 -12.53
CA GLY A 4 -22.54 -6.31 -13.28
C GLY A 4 -22.83 -7.45 -12.35
N ILE A 5 -24.07 -7.90 -12.33
CA ILE A 5 -24.44 -9.02 -11.47
C ILE A 5 -24.84 -10.17 -12.36
N ASP A 6 -24.10 -11.28 -12.25
CA ASP A 6 -24.36 -12.47 -13.03
C ASP A 6 -25.73 -13.03 -12.66
N PHE A 7 -26.64 -13.05 -13.63
CA PHE A 7 -28.01 -13.50 -13.42
C PHE A 7 -28.05 -14.96 -12.99
N ASP A 8 -27.43 -15.84 -13.78
CA ASP A 8 -27.54 -17.30 -13.64
C ASP A 8 -26.74 -17.83 -12.44
N ARG A 9 -25.79 -17.02 -11.92
CA ARG A 9 -24.93 -17.42 -10.81
C ARG A 9 -25.27 -16.71 -9.50
N VAL A 10 -25.58 -15.42 -9.51
CA VAL A 10 -25.77 -14.63 -8.28
C VAL A 10 -27.25 -14.42 -7.95
N LEU A 11 -28.08 -14.23 -8.97
CA LEU A 11 -29.49 -13.83 -8.80
C LEU A 11 -30.46 -15.00 -8.87
N PHE A 12 -30.08 -16.09 -9.53
CA PHE A 12 -31.00 -17.14 -9.95
C PHE A 12 -30.53 -18.54 -9.53
N ASP A 13 -31.43 -19.33 -8.92
CA ASP A 13 -31.21 -20.74 -8.58
C ASP A 13 -31.31 -21.62 -9.85
N THR A 14 -30.21 -21.62 -10.62
CA THR A 14 -30.12 -22.37 -11.86
C THR A 14 -30.28 -23.88 -11.65
N ASP A 15 -29.82 -24.43 -10.53
CA ASP A 15 -29.87 -25.87 -10.27
C ASP A 15 -31.27 -26.32 -9.85
N GLY A 16 -31.93 -25.58 -8.96
CA GLY A 16 -33.34 -25.80 -8.64
C GLY A 16 -34.23 -25.71 -9.88
N PHE A 17 -33.99 -24.71 -10.72
CA PHE A 17 -34.73 -24.52 -11.97
C PHE A 17 -34.54 -25.69 -12.94
N LYS A 18 -33.30 -26.14 -13.16
CA LYS A 18 -33.00 -27.31 -14.00
C LYS A 18 -33.60 -28.60 -13.45
N LYS A 19 -33.60 -28.76 -12.13
CA LYS A 19 -34.22 -29.92 -11.47
C LYS A 19 -35.72 -29.98 -11.73
N ASN A 20 -36.44 -28.86 -11.56
CA ASN A 20 -37.88 -28.78 -11.87
C ASN A 20 -38.17 -29.09 -13.35
N LEU A 21 -37.35 -28.57 -14.27
CA LEU A 21 -37.47 -28.91 -15.70
C LEU A 21 -37.24 -30.39 -15.97
N THR A 22 -36.29 -31.02 -15.27
CA THR A 22 -36.01 -32.47 -15.41
C THR A 22 -37.15 -33.33 -14.85
N GLU A 23 -37.84 -32.87 -13.79
CA GLU A 23 -39.01 -33.57 -13.25
C GLU A 23 -40.20 -33.55 -14.24
N LYS A 24 -40.35 -32.49 -15.03
CA LYS A 24 -41.43 -32.35 -16.04
C LYS A 24 -41.08 -32.95 -17.39
N PHE A 25 -39.81 -32.87 -17.76
CA PHE A 25 -39.24 -33.39 -19.00
C PHE A 25 -38.10 -34.35 -18.64
N PRO A 26 -38.41 -35.64 -18.41
CA PRO A 26 -37.37 -36.66 -18.27
C PRO A 26 -36.40 -36.56 -19.45
N GLU A 27 -35.10 -36.65 -19.21
CA GLU A 27 -34.00 -36.43 -20.19
C GLU A 27 -33.61 -34.95 -20.45
N PHE A 28 -34.24 -33.95 -19.80
CA PHE A 28 -33.86 -32.53 -19.94
C PHE A 28 -32.36 -32.30 -19.72
N ASN A 29 -31.81 -32.74 -18.59
CA ASN A 29 -30.38 -32.54 -18.31
C ASN A 29 -29.45 -33.32 -19.27
N GLU A 30 -29.86 -34.53 -19.69
CA GLU A 30 -29.05 -35.38 -20.58
C GLU A 30 -28.97 -34.82 -22.01
N THR A 31 -30.02 -34.12 -22.44
CA THR A 31 -30.13 -33.52 -23.77
C THR A 31 -29.76 -32.02 -23.77
N TYR A 32 -29.63 -31.39 -22.61
CA TYR A 32 -29.28 -29.96 -22.47
C TYR A 32 -27.96 -29.58 -23.15
N ASP A 33 -26.89 -30.35 -22.94
CA ASP A 33 -25.60 -30.08 -23.56
C ASP A 33 -25.62 -30.35 -25.07
N GLN A 34 -26.39 -31.36 -25.49
CA GLN A 34 -26.61 -31.66 -26.90
C GLN A 34 -27.42 -30.55 -27.58
N ALA A 35 -28.29 -29.86 -26.83
CA ALA A 35 -29.07 -28.73 -27.30
C ALA A 35 -28.23 -27.45 -27.47
N LYS A 36 -26.95 -27.44 -27.09
CA LYS A 36 -26.08 -26.28 -27.34
C LYS A 36 -25.67 -26.20 -28.82
N LYS A 37 -25.67 -24.99 -29.38
CA LYS A 37 -25.11 -24.65 -30.70
C LYS A 37 -24.22 -23.41 -30.52
N ASP A 38 -22.99 -23.45 -31.05
CA ASP A 38 -22.01 -22.37 -30.90
C ASP A 38 -21.78 -21.97 -29.41
N ASN A 39 -21.83 -22.94 -28.50
CA ASN A 39 -21.77 -22.81 -27.03
C ASN A 39 -23.01 -22.21 -26.32
N TYR A 40 -24.12 -21.95 -27.02
CA TYR A 40 -25.37 -21.45 -26.40
C TYR A 40 -26.50 -22.46 -26.44
N TYR A 41 -27.34 -22.45 -25.41
CA TYR A 41 -28.57 -23.23 -25.34
C TYR A 41 -29.55 -22.84 -26.46
N ASN A 42 -30.00 -23.81 -27.25
CA ASN A 42 -30.99 -23.60 -28.31
C ASN A 42 -32.30 -24.32 -27.95
N LEU A 43 -33.37 -23.54 -27.74
CA LEU A 43 -34.66 -24.06 -27.29
C LEU A 43 -35.32 -25.00 -28.31
N GLU A 44 -35.38 -24.61 -29.59
CA GLU A 44 -35.97 -25.41 -30.67
C GLU A 44 -35.29 -26.79 -30.76
N LYS A 45 -33.96 -26.80 -30.71
CA LYS A 45 -33.15 -28.03 -30.72
C LYS A 45 -33.43 -28.87 -29.48
N HIS A 46 -33.56 -28.25 -28.30
CA HIS A 46 -33.84 -28.99 -27.07
C HIS A 46 -35.23 -29.61 -27.09
N ALA A 47 -36.24 -28.85 -27.49
CA ALA A 47 -37.62 -29.33 -27.64
C ALA A 47 -37.68 -30.53 -28.59
N LYS A 48 -36.93 -30.47 -29.70
CA LYS A 48 -36.80 -31.59 -30.65
C LYS A 48 -36.11 -32.81 -30.05
N LEU A 49 -35.05 -32.63 -29.27
CA LEU A 49 -34.35 -33.74 -28.57
C LEU A 49 -35.26 -34.40 -27.53
N LEU A 50 -36.07 -33.61 -26.84
CA LEU A 50 -37.03 -34.08 -25.83
C LEU A 50 -38.33 -34.64 -26.41
N GLY A 51 -38.55 -34.50 -27.73
CA GLY A 51 -39.78 -34.93 -28.38
C GLY A 51 -41.02 -34.15 -27.91
N VAL A 52 -40.86 -32.89 -27.52
CA VAL A 52 -41.95 -32.01 -27.05
C VAL A 52 -42.12 -30.80 -27.96
N GLU A 53 -43.31 -30.19 -27.94
CA GLU A 53 -43.55 -28.91 -28.61
C GLU A 53 -42.73 -27.81 -27.95
N GLU A 54 -42.11 -26.95 -28.76
CA GLU A 54 -41.29 -25.83 -28.30
C GLU A 54 -42.07 -24.91 -27.34
N GLU A 55 -43.33 -24.61 -27.67
CA GLU A 55 -44.22 -23.79 -26.83
C GLU A 55 -44.44 -24.39 -25.44
N LYS A 56 -44.52 -25.72 -25.34
CA LYS A 56 -44.72 -26.42 -24.07
C LYS A 56 -43.47 -26.35 -23.19
N LEU A 57 -42.29 -26.49 -23.79
CA LEU A 57 -41.02 -26.32 -23.09
C LEU A 57 -40.82 -24.87 -22.65
N LEU A 58 -41.12 -23.92 -23.53
CA LEU A 58 -41.06 -22.49 -23.25
C LEU A 58 -41.99 -22.09 -22.10
N ALA A 59 -43.23 -22.57 -22.09
CA ALA A 59 -44.21 -22.27 -21.05
C ALA A 59 -43.76 -22.70 -19.65
N GLU A 60 -43.04 -23.83 -19.55
CA GLU A 60 -42.44 -24.26 -18.28
C GLU A 60 -41.20 -23.44 -17.93
N MET A 61 -40.37 -23.08 -18.92
CA MET A 61 -39.20 -22.21 -18.69
C MET A 61 -39.58 -20.79 -18.22
N ARG A 62 -40.78 -20.30 -18.58
CA ARG A 62 -41.33 -19.02 -18.12
C ARG A 62 -41.78 -19.03 -16.65
N LYS A 63 -41.84 -20.19 -15.99
CA LYS A 63 -42.12 -20.30 -14.54
C LYS A 63 -40.82 -20.20 -13.75
N CYS A 64 -40.08 -19.12 -13.98
CA CYS A 64 -38.75 -18.93 -13.40
C CYS A 64 -38.73 -17.97 -12.18
N GLU A 65 -39.82 -17.23 -11.92
CA GLU A 65 -39.94 -16.30 -10.79
C GLU A 65 -39.61 -16.95 -9.43
N GLU A 66 -40.06 -18.19 -9.20
CA GLU A 66 -39.83 -18.92 -7.94
C GLU A 66 -38.34 -19.30 -7.69
N TYR A 67 -37.49 -19.14 -8.70
CA TYR A 67 -36.05 -19.43 -8.63
C TYR A 67 -35.20 -18.17 -8.54
N LEU A 68 -35.80 -16.96 -8.53
CA LEU A 68 -35.07 -15.77 -8.15
C LEU A 68 -34.79 -15.83 -6.64
N TYR A 69 -33.54 -15.57 -6.26
CA TYR A 69 -33.19 -15.60 -4.85
C TYR A 69 -33.89 -14.49 -4.05
N SER A 70 -34.40 -14.84 -2.88
CA SER A 70 -35.21 -13.94 -2.05
C SER A 70 -34.45 -12.74 -1.48
N ASP A 71 -33.11 -12.77 -1.49
CA ASP A 71 -32.26 -11.70 -1.00
C ASP A 71 -31.82 -10.70 -2.09
N VAL A 72 -32.35 -10.81 -3.31
CA VAL A 72 -32.09 -9.87 -4.43
C VAL A 72 -32.41 -8.42 -4.05
N GLU A 73 -33.45 -8.19 -3.26
CA GLU A 73 -33.86 -6.86 -2.77
C GLU A 73 -32.75 -6.16 -1.97
N LYS A 74 -31.84 -6.92 -1.36
CA LYS A 74 -30.75 -6.34 -0.57
C LYS A 74 -29.77 -5.56 -1.45
N LEU A 75 -29.65 -5.92 -2.73
CA LEU A 75 -28.78 -5.24 -3.69
C LEU A 75 -29.25 -3.82 -3.99
N GLU A 76 -30.52 -3.47 -3.73
CA GLU A 76 -31.02 -2.10 -3.85
C GLU A 76 -30.20 -1.09 -3.03
N LYS A 77 -29.60 -1.54 -1.91
CA LYS A 77 -28.70 -0.71 -1.08
C LYS A 77 -27.49 -0.16 -1.84
N LEU A 78 -27.11 -0.77 -2.96
CA LEU A 78 -26.00 -0.31 -3.80
C LEU A 78 -26.44 0.76 -4.82
N LYS A 79 -27.73 0.86 -5.15
CA LYS A 79 -28.26 1.77 -6.19
C LYS A 79 -28.06 3.25 -5.85
N ASP A 80 -27.94 3.58 -4.57
CA ASP A 80 -27.61 4.94 -4.12
C ASP A 80 -26.25 5.44 -4.62
N LYS A 81 -25.33 4.52 -4.95
CA LYS A 81 -23.93 4.83 -5.30
C LYS A 81 -23.49 4.23 -6.65
N HIS A 82 -24.20 3.22 -7.12
CA HIS A 82 -23.83 2.41 -8.27
C HIS A 82 -25.02 2.25 -9.22
N GLU A 83 -24.71 2.12 -10.51
CA GLU A 83 -25.67 1.66 -11.52
C GLU A 83 -25.53 0.14 -11.54
N LEU A 84 -26.61 -0.59 -11.25
CA LEU A 84 -26.59 -2.05 -11.21
C LEU A 84 -27.15 -2.60 -12.51
N ILE A 85 -26.35 -3.43 -13.20
CA ILE A 85 -26.71 -4.04 -14.48
C ILE A 85 -26.73 -5.55 -14.29
N ILE A 86 -27.80 -6.21 -14.71
CA ILE A 86 -27.82 -7.67 -14.78
C ILE A 86 -26.98 -8.12 -15.97
N VAL A 87 -26.07 -9.05 -15.77
CA VAL A 87 -25.36 -9.68 -16.88
C VAL A 87 -25.80 -11.12 -17.02
N THR A 88 -26.21 -11.51 -18.22
CA THR A 88 -26.56 -12.89 -18.53
C THR A 88 -25.88 -13.33 -19.83
N ARG A 89 -25.74 -14.65 -20.02
CA ARG A 89 -25.02 -15.23 -21.17
C ARG A 89 -25.89 -16.26 -21.86
N GLY A 90 -26.03 -16.16 -23.17
CA GLY A 90 -26.92 -17.07 -23.89
C GLY A 90 -27.54 -16.46 -25.13
N ASP A 91 -28.50 -17.21 -25.67
CA ASP A 91 -29.38 -16.71 -26.70
C ASP A 91 -30.10 -15.44 -26.23
N PRO A 92 -30.02 -14.31 -26.98
CA PRO A 92 -30.62 -13.04 -26.58
C PRO A 92 -32.12 -13.08 -26.32
N VAL A 93 -32.86 -13.88 -27.08
CA VAL A 93 -34.32 -13.94 -26.97
C VAL A 93 -34.68 -14.69 -25.70
N LEU A 94 -34.09 -15.86 -25.48
CA LEU A 94 -34.36 -16.68 -24.29
C LEU A 94 -33.90 -16.00 -23.01
N GLN A 95 -32.72 -15.38 -23.02
CA GLN A 95 -32.21 -14.71 -21.84
C GLN A 95 -33.03 -13.47 -21.49
N LYS A 96 -33.47 -12.71 -22.49
CA LYS A 96 -34.39 -11.59 -22.26
C LYS A 96 -35.71 -12.07 -21.64
N GLU A 97 -36.32 -13.12 -22.19
CA GLU A 97 -37.54 -13.68 -21.60
C GLU A 97 -37.30 -14.16 -20.17
N LYS A 98 -36.20 -14.88 -19.91
CA LYS A 98 -35.88 -15.39 -18.58
C LYS A 98 -35.75 -14.26 -17.54
N LEU A 99 -35.14 -13.13 -17.93
CA LEU A 99 -35.03 -11.93 -17.09
C LEU A 99 -36.39 -11.27 -16.83
N GLU A 100 -37.23 -11.16 -17.86
CA GLU A 100 -38.57 -10.57 -17.76
C GLU A 100 -39.48 -11.41 -16.85
N TYR A 101 -39.49 -12.74 -17.05
CA TYR A 101 -40.34 -13.65 -16.30
C TYR A 101 -39.84 -13.96 -14.89
N SER A 102 -38.55 -13.75 -14.60
CA SER A 102 -38.03 -13.95 -13.25
C SER A 102 -38.34 -12.78 -12.32
N GLY A 103 -38.83 -11.64 -12.84
CA GLY A 103 -39.02 -10.41 -12.08
C GLY A 103 -37.72 -9.68 -11.71
N ALA A 104 -36.56 -10.16 -12.18
CA ALA A 104 -35.27 -9.59 -11.77
C ALA A 104 -35.12 -8.13 -12.20
N LEU A 105 -35.65 -7.75 -13.36
CA LEU A 105 -35.52 -6.40 -13.91
C LEU A 105 -36.08 -5.29 -13.00
N GLU A 106 -36.94 -5.61 -12.03
CA GLU A 106 -37.49 -4.63 -11.08
C GLU A 106 -36.41 -4.03 -10.16
N TYR A 107 -35.36 -4.79 -9.88
CA TYR A 107 -34.31 -4.43 -8.91
C TYR A 107 -33.12 -3.71 -9.55
N PHE A 108 -32.97 -3.71 -10.88
CA PHE A 108 -31.76 -3.28 -11.58
C PHE A 108 -31.99 -2.11 -12.54
N ASP A 109 -30.93 -1.38 -12.89
CA ASP A 109 -30.99 -0.22 -13.78
C ASP A 109 -30.93 -0.59 -15.28
N GLY A 110 -30.57 -1.84 -15.57
CA GLY A 110 -30.55 -2.39 -16.91
C GLY A 110 -30.00 -3.82 -16.94
N TYR A 111 -29.80 -4.35 -18.14
CA TYR A 111 -29.18 -5.65 -18.36
C TYR A 111 -28.31 -5.67 -19.62
N GLU A 112 -27.37 -6.60 -19.67
CA GLU A 112 -26.53 -6.89 -20.84
C GLU A 112 -26.50 -8.40 -21.10
N ILE A 113 -26.72 -8.79 -22.35
CA ILE A 113 -26.68 -10.18 -22.79
C ILE A 113 -25.41 -10.41 -23.60
N VAL A 114 -24.52 -11.27 -23.09
CA VAL A 114 -23.25 -11.59 -23.73
C VAL A 114 -23.42 -12.78 -24.68
N THR A 115 -23.06 -12.58 -25.94
CA THR A 115 -23.39 -13.49 -27.07
C THR A 115 -22.19 -14.07 -27.80
N ASP A 116 -20.96 -13.73 -27.43
CA ASP A 116 -19.73 -14.17 -28.10
C ASP A 116 -18.84 -15.09 -27.22
N GLY A 117 -19.32 -15.43 -26.02
CA GLY A 117 -18.61 -16.33 -25.10
C GLY A 117 -17.46 -15.62 -24.41
N SER A 118 -17.34 -14.30 -24.63
CA SER A 118 -16.47 -13.46 -23.84
C SER A 118 -16.89 -13.51 -22.38
N LYS A 119 -15.88 -13.50 -21.51
CA LYS A 119 -16.06 -13.39 -20.07
C LYS A 119 -16.30 -11.93 -19.66
N ASP A 120 -15.99 -10.96 -20.52
CA ASP A 120 -15.87 -9.56 -20.14
C ASP A 120 -17.02 -8.70 -20.68
N VAL A 121 -17.57 -7.85 -19.82
CA VAL A 121 -18.56 -6.83 -20.21
C VAL A 121 -17.94 -5.47 -19.93
N ARG A 122 -17.88 -4.63 -20.96
CA ARG A 122 -17.05 -3.42 -20.93
C ARG A 122 -17.52 -2.43 -19.87
N GLY A 123 -16.65 -2.14 -18.91
CA GLY A 123 -16.89 -1.12 -17.89
C GLY A 123 -17.85 -1.57 -16.79
N ILE A 124 -18.00 -2.89 -16.60
CA ILE A 124 -18.87 -3.50 -15.62
C ILE A 124 -18.00 -4.39 -14.71
N ASP A 125 -17.93 -4.07 -13.42
CA ASP A 125 -17.26 -4.93 -12.44
C ASP A 125 -18.20 -6.09 -12.07
N PHE A 126 -17.78 -7.34 -12.28
CA PHE A 126 -18.65 -8.51 -12.09
C PHE A 126 -18.73 -8.97 -10.63
N LEU A 127 -19.94 -9.37 -10.25
CA LEU A 127 -20.22 -10.27 -9.15
C LEU A 127 -20.54 -11.65 -9.69
N VAL A 128 -19.89 -12.66 -9.13
CA VAL A 128 -20.12 -14.07 -9.44
C VAL A 128 -20.14 -14.85 -8.12
N ASP A 129 -21.09 -15.77 -8.00
CA ASP A 129 -21.24 -16.70 -6.87
C ASP A 129 -20.53 -18.03 -7.16
N ASP A 130 -19.98 -18.66 -6.11
CA ASP A 130 -18.95 -19.70 -6.13
C ASP A 130 -19.44 -21.08 -6.60
N TRP A 131 -18.71 -21.66 -7.56
CA TRP A 131 -18.52 -23.10 -7.71
C TRP A 131 -17.01 -23.38 -7.75
N LYS A 132 -16.52 -24.21 -6.84
CA LYS A 132 -15.09 -24.45 -6.59
C LYS A 132 -14.29 -24.93 -7.82
N GLU A 133 -14.93 -25.64 -8.74
CA GLU A 133 -14.34 -26.10 -10.03
C GLU A 133 -14.34 -25.01 -11.10
N GLU A 134 -15.17 -23.99 -10.94
CA GLU A 134 -15.24 -22.81 -11.80
C GLU A 134 -14.26 -21.72 -11.36
N LEU A 135 -13.80 -21.71 -10.10
CA LEU A 135 -12.71 -20.83 -9.62
C LEU A 135 -11.42 -20.97 -10.43
N GLU A 136 -11.12 -22.18 -10.89
CA GLU A 136 -9.98 -22.47 -11.75
C GLU A 136 -10.28 -22.14 -13.23
N ARG A 137 -11.55 -21.91 -13.59
CA ARG A 137 -12.05 -21.84 -14.97
C ARG A 137 -12.56 -20.48 -15.41
N ILE A 138 -13.16 -19.67 -14.53
CA ILE A 138 -13.71 -18.35 -14.85
C ILE A 138 -12.79 -17.24 -14.35
N ASP A 139 -11.79 -16.99 -15.17
CA ASP A 139 -11.05 -15.74 -15.30
C ASP A 139 -12.00 -14.55 -15.63
N LEU A 140 -12.86 -14.19 -14.67
CA LEU A 140 -13.77 -13.06 -14.76
C LEU A 140 -13.19 -11.85 -14.03
N PRO A 141 -13.29 -10.64 -14.58
CA PRO A 141 -12.88 -9.44 -13.89
C PRO A 141 -13.92 -9.04 -12.83
N GLY A 142 -13.65 -9.30 -11.55
CA GLY A 142 -14.64 -9.02 -10.51
C GLY A 142 -14.30 -9.53 -9.10
N LEU A 143 -15.13 -9.13 -8.14
CA LEU A 143 -15.08 -9.62 -6.76
C LEU A 143 -15.62 -11.05 -6.75
N LEU A 144 -14.82 -11.97 -6.22
CA LEU A 144 -15.18 -13.38 -6.11
C LEU A 144 -15.82 -13.63 -4.74
N ILE A 145 -17.01 -14.24 -4.74
CA ILE A 145 -17.83 -14.36 -3.53
C ILE A 145 -18.34 -15.79 -3.43
N ASP A 146 -18.22 -16.35 -2.23
CA ASP A 146 -18.91 -17.57 -1.84
C ASP A 146 -20.17 -17.16 -1.08
N ARG A 147 -21.30 -17.01 -1.77
CA ARG A 147 -22.55 -16.57 -1.14
C ARG A 147 -23.07 -17.58 -0.14
N GLN A 148 -22.84 -18.89 -0.37
CA GLN A 148 -23.27 -19.93 0.57
C GLN A 148 -22.57 -19.77 1.93
N LYS A 149 -21.32 -19.32 1.92
CA LYS A 149 -20.54 -19.07 3.14
C LYS A 149 -20.70 -17.66 3.70
N GLU A 150 -20.84 -16.66 2.85
CA GLU A 150 -20.71 -15.25 3.22
C GLU A 150 -22.04 -14.48 3.28
N GLY A 151 -23.05 -14.93 2.53
CA GLY A 151 -24.35 -14.25 2.40
C GLY A 151 -24.29 -12.92 1.61
N MET A 152 -25.43 -12.49 1.07
CA MET A 152 -25.52 -11.28 0.21
C MET A 152 -25.18 -9.97 0.96
N GLU A 153 -25.37 -9.90 2.28
CA GLU A 153 -24.98 -8.73 3.09
C GLU A 153 -23.50 -8.39 2.97
N LYS A 154 -22.64 -9.41 3.06
CA LYS A 154 -21.18 -9.21 3.02
C LYS A 154 -20.73 -8.80 1.62
N VAL A 155 -21.40 -9.27 0.58
CA VAL A 155 -21.23 -8.84 -0.82
C VAL A 155 -21.44 -7.34 -0.98
N ILE A 156 -22.55 -6.84 -0.44
CA ILE A 156 -22.92 -5.43 -0.50
C ILE A 156 -21.90 -4.57 0.26
N GLU A 157 -21.35 -5.08 1.37
CA GLU A 157 -20.27 -4.41 2.10
C GLU A 157 -19.00 -4.28 1.26
N TYR A 158 -18.55 -5.36 0.62
CA TYR A 158 -17.34 -5.33 -0.23
C TYR A 158 -17.45 -4.42 -1.46
N LEU A 159 -18.65 -4.34 -2.06
CA LEU A 159 -18.91 -3.55 -3.26
C LEU A 159 -19.14 -2.06 -2.99
N ASN A 160 -19.42 -1.70 -1.73
CA ASN A 160 -19.44 -0.30 -1.32
C ASN A 160 -18.02 0.25 -1.41
N ILE A 161 -17.62 0.65 -2.62
CA ILE A 161 -16.28 1.21 -2.83
C ILE A 161 -16.17 2.46 -1.95
N PRO A 162 -15.18 2.49 -1.06
CA PRO A 162 -14.96 3.62 -0.17
C PRO A 162 -14.68 4.85 -1.01
N GLU A 163 -14.97 6.04 -0.50
CA GLU A 163 -14.70 7.27 -1.23
C GLU A 163 -13.20 7.32 -1.58
N TYR A 164 -12.82 6.97 -2.82
CA TYR A 164 -11.42 6.71 -3.20
C TYR A 164 -10.49 7.90 -2.93
N LYS A 165 -11.07 9.12 -2.86
CA LYS A 165 -10.37 10.34 -2.44
C LYS A 165 -9.78 10.24 -1.04
N LYS A 166 -10.38 9.45 -0.15
CA LYS A 166 -9.89 9.22 1.22
C LYS A 166 -8.67 8.32 1.26
N VAL A 167 -8.56 7.32 0.37
CA VAL A 167 -7.48 6.31 0.44
C VAL A 167 -6.26 6.64 -0.40
N PHE A 168 -6.43 7.31 -1.54
CA PHE A 168 -5.29 7.85 -2.31
C PHE A 168 -4.71 9.06 -1.57
N LYS A 169 -3.57 8.87 -0.90
CA LYS A 169 -2.83 9.90 -0.16
C LYS A 169 -1.86 10.62 -1.11
N ARG A 170 -0.91 11.36 -0.54
CA ARG A 170 0.05 12.20 -1.28
C ARG A 170 1.02 11.35 -2.14
N TYR A 171 1.44 10.19 -1.64
CA TYR A 171 2.46 9.36 -2.28
C TYR A 171 2.21 7.85 -2.17
N ASP A 172 1.11 7.46 -1.54
CA ASP A 172 0.72 6.05 -1.39
C ASP A 172 -0.80 5.92 -1.30
N VAL A 173 -1.26 4.67 -1.21
CA VAL A 173 -2.67 4.33 -0.99
C VAL A 173 -2.79 3.66 0.36
N ARG A 174 -3.60 4.21 1.28
CA ARG A 174 -3.82 3.63 2.61
C ARG A 174 -5.25 3.80 3.08
N GLY A 175 -5.79 2.77 3.70
CA GLY A 175 -7.10 2.81 4.33
C GLY A 175 -7.29 1.66 5.33
N LYS A 176 -8.33 1.78 6.15
CA LYS A 176 -8.79 0.72 7.04
C LYS A 176 -9.27 -0.50 6.23
N TYR A 177 -8.97 -1.71 6.69
CA TYR A 177 -9.41 -2.96 6.08
C TYR A 177 -10.53 -3.61 6.92
N PRO A 178 -11.63 -4.10 6.31
CA PRO A 178 -11.92 -4.08 4.87
C PRO A 178 -12.69 -2.83 4.41
N GLU A 179 -12.97 -1.87 5.29
CA GLU A 179 -13.97 -0.82 5.02
C GLU A 179 -13.50 0.28 4.07
N GLU A 180 -12.20 0.51 3.94
CA GLU A 180 -11.60 1.52 3.05
C GLU A 180 -10.71 0.89 1.96
N VAL A 181 -10.03 -0.21 2.28
CA VAL A 181 -9.21 -1.02 1.37
C VAL A 181 -9.59 -2.48 1.57
N ASN A 182 -9.92 -3.17 0.49
CA ASN A 182 -10.28 -4.59 0.48
C ASN A 182 -9.80 -5.26 -0.83
N GLU A 183 -10.10 -6.54 -0.98
CA GLU A 183 -9.72 -7.36 -2.14
C GLU A 183 -10.20 -6.75 -3.46
N TYR A 184 -11.42 -6.24 -3.50
CA TYR A 184 -11.98 -5.61 -4.69
C TYR A 184 -11.26 -4.31 -5.06
N PHE A 185 -10.95 -3.47 -4.05
CA PHE A 185 -10.11 -2.30 -4.25
C PHE A 185 -8.74 -2.69 -4.81
N ALA A 186 -8.10 -3.73 -4.24
CA ALA A 186 -6.80 -4.22 -4.68
C ALA A 186 -6.82 -4.72 -6.12
N TYR A 187 -7.85 -5.48 -6.50
CA TYR A 187 -8.06 -5.95 -7.87
C TYR A 187 -8.21 -4.79 -8.87
N ARG A 188 -9.05 -3.80 -8.54
CA ARG A 188 -9.24 -2.60 -9.37
C ARG A 188 -7.97 -1.75 -9.46
N LEU A 189 -7.22 -1.66 -8.37
CA LEU A 189 -5.90 -1.02 -8.36
C LEU A 189 -4.95 -1.76 -9.31
N GLY A 190 -4.93 -3.10 -9.27
CA GLY A 190 -4.13 -3.92 -10.17
C GLY A 190 -4.45 -3.68 -11.65
N ARG A 191 -5.75 -3.66 -12.03
CA ARG A 191 -6.19 -3.30 -13.39
C ARG A 191 -5.75 -1.89 -13.79
N SER A 192 -5.79 -0.96 -12.84
CA SER A 192 -5.38 0.42 -13.05
C SER A 192 -3.88 0.55 -13.27
N VAL A 193 -3.06 -0.17 -12.49
CA VAL A 193 -1.61 -0.22 -12.67
C VAL A 193 -1.26 -0.86 -14.00
N ALA A 194 -1.88 -1.99 -14.36
CA ALA A 194 -1.63 -2.63 -15.65
C ALA A 194 -1.89 -1.68 -16.83
N LYS A 195 -3.01 -0.94 -16.78
CA LYS A 195 -3.32 0.09 -17.80
C LYS A 195 -2.32 1.24 -17.78
N LEU A 196 -1.80 1.66 -16.62
CA LEU A 196 -0.77 2.69 -16.53
C LEU A 196 0.55 2.19 -17.13
N VAL A 197 1.03 1.03 -16.72
CA VAL A 197 2.27 0.41 -17.20
C VAL A 197 2.26 0.26 -18.72
N ARG A 198 1.17 -0.25 -19.30
CA ARG A 198 1.02 -0.39 -20.75
C ARG A 198 1.00 0.92 -21.54
N LYS A 199 0.65 2.04 -20.90
CA LYS A 199 0.68 3.39 -21.50
C LYS A 199 2.06 4.06 -21.40
N ARG A 200 2.95 3.53 -20.57
CA ARG A 200 4.30 4.04 -20.36
C ARG A 200 5.30 3.24 -21.20
N THR A 201 6.54 3.72 -21.22
CA THR A 201 7.68 3.03 -21.87
C THR A 201 8.36 2.03 -20.94
N TRP A 202 7.68 1.64 -19.85
CA TRP A 202 8.18 0.64 -18.90
C TRP A 202 7.98 -0.77 -19.44
N GLU A 203 8.70 -1.73 -18.86
CA GLU A 203 8.44 -3.13 -19.10
C GLU A 203 6.99 -3.47 -18.77
N LYS A 204 6.38 -4.37 -19.55
CA LYS A 204 5.01 -4.86 -19.29
C LYS A 204 5.01 -5.89 -18.15
N GLN A 205 5.69 -5.55 -17.07
CA GLN A 205 5.91 -6.38 -15.90
C GLN A 205 5.82 -5.53 -14.64
N VAL A 206 5.30 -6.12 -13.56
CA VAL A 206 5.21 -5.51 -12.24
C VAL A 206 5.75 -6.49 -11.20
N VAL A 207 6.62 -6.00 -10.32
CA VAL A 207 7.06 -6.75 -9.13
C VAL A 207 6.10 -6.48 -7.99
N VAL A 208 5.61 -7.52 -7.34
CA VAL A 208 4.68 -7.39 -6.20
C VAL A 208 5.30 -8.06 -4.98
N CYS A 209 5.33 -7.32 -3.87
CA CYS A 209 5.77 -7.78 -2.57
C CYS A 209 4.76 -7.36 -1.51
N LYS A 210 4.81 -7.97 -0.33
CA LYS A 210 3.96 -7.61 0.81
C LYS A 210 4.73 -7.56 2.11
N ASP A 211 4.17 -6.83 3.08
CA ASP A 211 4.55 -6.95 4.48
C ASP A 211 3.90 -8.20 5.14
N PRO A 212 4.20 -8.50 6.41
CA PRO A 212 3.68 -9.69 7.08
C PRO A 212 2.30 -9.51 7.73
N LYS A 213 1.56 -8.41 7.48
CA LYS A 213 0.19 -8.28 8.01
C LYS A 213 -0.68 -9.40 7.43
N GLU A 214 -1.54 -9.98 8.26
CA GLU A 214 -2.45 -11.07 7.85
C GLU A 214 -3.35 -10.67 6.69
N THR A 215 -3.79 -9.40 6.65
CA THR A 215 -4.64 -8.86 5.57
C THR A 215 -3.90 -8.68 4.25
N SER A 216 -2.56 -8.61 4.26
CA SER A 216 -1.76 -8.38 3.05
C SER A 216 -1.80 -9.57 2.07
N ASP A 217 -2.05 -10.80 2.55
CA ASP A 217 -2.15 -11.99 1.68
C ASP A 217 -3.30 -11.89 0.69
N ASN A 218 -4.51 -11.56 1.18
CA ASN A 218 -5.69 -11.44 0.34
C ASN A 218 -5.59 -10.23 -0.61
N LEU A 219 -5.08 -9.11 -0.11
CA LEU A 219 -4.87 -7.91 -0.92
C LEU A 219 -3.85 -8.16 -2.03
N LYS A 220 -2.73 -8.84 -1.74
CA LYS A 220 -1.71 -9.19 -2.74
C LYS A 220 -2.29 -10.09 -3.82
N LYS A 221 -2.98 -11.17 -3.45
CA LYS A 221 -3.59 -12.10 -4.43
C LYS A 221 -4.55 -11.36 -5.38
N SER A 222 -5.43 -10.52 -4.84
CA SER A 222 -6.39 -9.77 -5.64
C SER A 222 -5.71 -8.71 -6.53
N LEU A 223 -4.69 -8.02 -6.01
CA LEU A 223 -3.85 -7.09 -6.78
C LEU A 223 -3.18 -7.79 -7.97
N ILE A 224 -2.51 -8.92 -7.73
CA ILE A 224 -1.83 -9.72 -8.77
C ILE A 224 -2.82 -10.16 -9.85
N ARG A 225 -3.99 -10.69 -9.46
CA ARG A 225 -5.07 -11.02 -10.40
C ARG A 225 -5.48 -9.82 -11.25
N GLY A 226 -5.66 -8.65 -10.63
CA GLY A 226 -5.97 -7.42 -11.32
C GLY A 226 -4.90 -7.02 -12.35
N ILE A 227 -3.62 -7.18 -12.02
CA ILE A 227 -2.52 -6.86 -12.94
C ILE A 227 -2.53 -7.83 -14.14
N LYS A 228 -2.62 -9.14 -13.88
CA LYS A 228 -2.65 -10.18 -14.92
C LYS A 228 -3.80 -10.00 -15.89
N ASN A 229 -5.01 -9.75 -15.40
CA ASN A 229 -6.18 -9.51 -16.24
C ASN A 229 -6.09 -8.19 -17.03
N GLY A 230 -5.15 -7.30 -16.69
CA GLY A 230 -4.80 -6.13 -17.48
C GLY A 230 -3.71 -6.38 -18.54
N GLY A 231 -3.30 -7.64 -18.73
CA GLY A 231 -2.31 -8.06 -19.72
C GLY A 231 -0.86 -7.71 -19.39
N VAL A 232 -0.52 -7.71 -18.10
CA VAL A 232 0.81 -7.38 -17.59
C VAL A 232 1.35 -8.55 -16.77
N TYR A 233 2.63 -8.86 -16.97
CA TYR A 233 3.33 -9.93 -16.25
C TYR A 233 3.55 -9.52 -14.79
N VAL A 234 3.52 -10.50 -13.89
CA VAL A 234 3.76 -10.29 -12.47
C VAL A 234 4.93 -11.14 -11.99
N VAL A 235 5.86 -10.50 -11.30
CA VAL A 235 6.86 -11.16 -10.49
C VAL A 235 6.42 -11.05 -9.03
N ASP A 236 5.93 -12.15 -8.45
CA ASP A 236 5.64 -12.21 -7.01
C ASP A 236 6.95 -12.46 -6.26
N SER A 237 7.46 -11.43 -5.59
CA SER A 237 8.73 -11.50 -4.85
C SER A 237 8.56 -11.92 -3.38
N GLY A 238 7.35 -12.28 -2.97
CA GLY A 238 7.07 -12.85 -1.65
C GLY A 238 6.79 -11.79 -0.58
N THR A 239 7.39 -11.97 0.60
CA THR A 239 7.16 -11.14 1.80
C THR A 239 8.44 -10.41 2.21
N GLY A 240 8.55 -9.11 2.01
CA GLY A 240 9.83 -8.39 2.17
C GLY A 240 9.63 -6.99 2.70
N SER A 241 10.72 -6.35 3.09
CA SER A 241 10.77 -4.92 3.37
C SER A 241 10.58 -4.10 2.10
N THR A 242 10.24 -2.82 2.24
CA THR A 242 9.96 -1.96 1.07
C THR A 242 11.23 -1.70 0.24
N ASP A 243 12.41 -1.63 0.86
CA ASP A 243 13.69 -1.55 0.14
C ASP A 243 14.03 -2.84 -0.60
N TYR A 244 13.67 -4.02 -0.08
CA TYR A 244 13.79 -5.29 -0.80
C TYR A 244 12.90 -5.32 -2.04
N LEU A 245 11.66 -4.80 -1.95
CA LEU A 245 10.84 -4.62 -3.13
C LEU A 245 11.52 -3.67 -4.12
N ALA A 246 11.99 -2.51 -3.68
CA ALA A 246 12.65 -1.54 -4.55
C ALA A 246 13.87 -2.16 -5.24
N PHE A 247 14.66 -2.96 -4.51
CA PHE A 247 15.79 -3.71 -5.05
C PHE A 247 15.34 -4.70 -6.14
N SER A 248 14.30 -5.49 -5.84
CA SER A 248 13.71 -6.43 -6.81
C SER A 248 13.15 -5.71 -8.05
N SER A 249 12.58 -4.51 -7.86
CA SER A 249 12.05 -3.63 -8.91
C SER A 249 13.15 -3.19 -9.89
N VAL A 250 14.30 -2.80 -9.34
CA VAL A 250 15.49 -2.39 -10.09
C VAL A 250 16.09 -3.57 -10.85
N GLU A 251 16.18 -4.73 -10.21
CA GLU A 251 16.68 -5.97 -10.83
C GLU A 251 15.82 -6.43 -12.01
N GLU A 252 14.50 -6.24 -11.92
CA GLU A 252 13.54 -6.55 -12.97
C GLU A 252 13.30 -5.40 -13.95
N ASN A 253 13.89 -4.21 -13.73
CA ASN A 253 13.60 -2.98 -14.46
C ASN A 253 12.08 -2.74 -14.66
N SER A 254 11.32 -2.94 -13.58
CA SER A 254 9.86 -3.03 -13.61
C SER A 254 9.26 -2.18 -12.50
N VAL A 255 7.99 -1.76 -12.62
CA VAL A 255 7.27 -1.08 -11.54
C VAL A 255 7.11 -2.03 -10.35
N GLY A 256 7.34 -1.55 -9.13
CA GLY A 256 7.15 -2.31 -7.89
C GLY A 256 5.88 -1.92 -7.15
N ILE A 257 5.21 -2.85 -6.49
CA ILE A 257 4.11 -2.57 -5.56
C ILE A 257 4.32 -3.32 -4.24
N GLN A 258 4.40 -2.57 -3.14
CA GLN A 258 4.44 -3.10 -1.77
C GLN A 258 3.03 -3.05 -1.20
N VAL A 259 2.47 -4.21 -0.83
CA VAL A 259 1.25 -4.28 -0.04
C VAL A 259 1.61 -4.03 1.43
N THR A 260 1.36 -2.82 1.91
CA THR A 260 1.67 -2.40 3.28
C THR A 260 0.95 -1.11 3.68
N SER A 261 0.72 -0.93 4.98
CA SER A 261 0.44 0.37 5.60
C SER A 261 1.57 0.88 6.49
N SER A 262 2.77 0.28 6.42
CA SER A 262 3.95 0.59 7.24
C SER A 262 3.57 0.59 8.74
N HIS A 263 4.03 1.57 9.50
CA HIS A 263 3.77 1.80 10.93
C HIS A 263 2.31 2.13 11.31
N MET A 264 1.32 2.06 10.42
CA MET A 264 -0.09 2.29 10.82
C MET A 264 -0.63 1.12 11.64
N LYS A 265 -1.74 1.39 12.37
CA LYS A 265 -2.43 0.36 13.15
C LYS A 265 -2.72 -0.89 12.33
N LEU A 266 -2.80 -2.04 12.99
CA LEU A 266 -3.02 -3.33 12.33
C LEU A 266 -4.31 -3.40 11.49
N GLU A 267 -5.34 -2.64 11.87
CA GLU A 267 -6.60 -2.53 11.10
C GLU A 267 -6.44 -1.78 9.75
N PHE A 268 -5.29 -1.16 9.47
CA PHE A 268 -5.02 -0.47 8.21
C PHE A 268 -4.11 -1.30 7.30
N ASN A 269 -4.35 -1.19 5.98
CA ASN A 269 -3.44 -1.69 4.95
C ASN A 269 -3.39 -0.72 3.75
N GLY A 270 -2.60 -1.04 2.73
CA GLY A 270 -2.33 -0.12 1.65
C GLY A 270 -1.38 -0.65 0.58
N PHE A 271 -0.98 0.27 -0.29
CA PHE A 271 -0.09 0.01 -1.42
C PHE A 271 0.88 1.18 -1.58
N LYS A 272 2.19 0.89 -1.55
CA LYS A 272 3.24 1.81 -2.02
C LYS A 272 3.65 1.36 -3.43
N LEU A 273 3.81 2.29 -4.35
CA LEU A 273 4.28 2.00 -5.71
C LEU A 273 5.69 2.56 -5.89
N VAL A 274 6.54 1.84 -6.61
CA VAL A 274 7.96 2.18 -6.83
C VAL A 274 8.24 2.18 -8.34
N TYR A 275 9.02 3.16 -8.80
CA TYR A 275 9.47 3.23 -10.18
C TYR A 275 10.51 2.14 -10.51
N PRO A 276 10.69 1.76 -11.78
CA PRO A 276 11.73 0.80 -12.20
C PRO A 276 13.13 1.13 -11.72
N GLU A 277 13.48 2.42 -11.64
CA GLU A 277 14.78 2.90 -11.20
C GLU A 277 14.96 2.90 -9.67
N GLY A 278 13.92 2.50 -8.92
CA GLY A 278 13.77 2.73 -7.49
C GLY A 278 13.29 4.16 -7.18
N ASN A 279 12.78 4.39 -5.98
CA ASN A 279 11.96 5.53 -5.51
C ASN A 279 10.45 5.35 -5.66
N GLY A 280 9.70 5.86 -4.68
CA GLY A 280 8.25 5.83 -4.65
C GLY A 280 7.59 6.70 -5.72
N PHE A 281 6.40 6.30 -6.15
CA PHE A 281 5.58 7.07 -7.08
C PHE A 281 5.26 8.46 -6.52
N MET A 282 5.35 9.46 -7.39
CA MET A 282 5.05 10.84 -7.06
C MET A 282 3.80 11.34 -7.79
N ASN A 283 3.29 12.48 -7.30
CA ASN A 283 2.02 13.11 -7.68
C ASN A 283 1.56 12.86 -9.12
N LYS A 284 2.38 13.08 -10.15
CA LYS A 284 1.92 12.97 -11.55
C LYS A 284 1.46 11.56 -11.94
N ASP A 285 2.24 10.52 -11.61
CA ASP A 285 1.88 9.14 -11.95
C ASP A 285 0.84 8.59 -10.98
N LEU A 286 0.90 8.99 -9.71
CA LEU A 286 -0.13 8.62 -8.75
C LEU A 286 -1.49 9.27 -9.07
N ASP A 287 -1.51 10.52 -9.54
CA ASP A 287 -2.71 11.22 -10.00
C ASP A 287 -3.24 10.58 -11.29
N CYS A 288 -2.35 10.19 -12.20
CA CYS A 288 -2.74 9.44 -13.40
C CYS A 288 -3.36 8.09 -13.02
N LEU A 289 -2.75 7.36 -12.09
CA LEU A 289 -3.28 6.10 -11.56
C LEU A 289 -4.64 6.31 -10.90
N LYS A 290 -4.78 7.33 -10.06
CA LYS A 290 -6.03 7.72 -9.41
C LYS A 290 -7.11 8.07 -10.44
N GLN A 291 -6.75 8.75 -11.52
CA GLN A 291 -7.66 9.05 -12.62
C GLN A 291 -8.11 7.76 -13.33
N ILE A 292 -7.18 6.87 -13.67
CA ILE A 292 -7.49 5.57 -14.29
C ILE A 292 -8.42 4.75 -13.38
N PHE A 293 -8.08 4.66 -12.10
CA PHE A 293 -8.87 3.96 -11.09
C PHE A 293 -10.29 4.54 -10.97
N ARG A 294 -10.44 5.86 -11.06
CA ARG A 294 -11.74 6.53 -11.04
C ARG A 294 -12.54 6.28 -12.31
N GLU A 295 -11.91 6.34 -13.48
CA GLU A 295 -12.56 6.10 -14.77
C GLU A 295 -13.12 4.69 -14.87
N ASN A 296 -12.46 3.71 -14.24
CA ASN A 296 -12.88 2.32 -14.16
C ASN A 296 -13.26 1.70 -15.52
N SER A 297 -12.56 2.14 -16.56
CA SER A 297 -12.80 1.71 -17.94
C SER A 297 -11.61 0.89 -18.40
N PHE A 298 -11.78 -0.42 -18.41
CA PHE A 298 -10.76 -1.38 -18.83
C PHE A 298 -11.21 -2.10 -20.10
N GLN A 299 -10.27 -2.36 -20.99
CA GLN A 299 -10.47 -3.23 -22.14
C GLN A 299 -10.02 -4.64 -21.76
N ARG A 300 -10.59 -5.66 -22.42
CA ARG A 300 -10.08 -7.03 -22.32
C ARG A 300 -8.73 -7.08 -23.01
N GLU A 301 -7.77 -7.64 -22.31
CA GLU A 301 -6.43 -7.94 -22.80
C GLU A 301 -6.23 -9.46 -22.71
N GLU A 302 -5.28 -9.99 -23.47
CA GLU A 302 -4.75 -11.32 -23.18
C GLU A 302 -4.15 -11.31 -21.78
N ASP A 303 -4.38 -12.35 -20.98
CA ASP A 303 -3.88 -12.36 -19.61
C ASP A 303 -2.36 -12.38 -19.58
N GLY A 304 -1.80 -11.59 -18.67
CA GLY A 304 -0.41 -11.71 -18.27
C GLY A 304 -0.18 -13.02 -17.50
N ALA A 305 1.10 -13.35 -17.31
CA ALA A 305 1.49 -14.49 -16.47
C ALA A 305 2.00 -14.02 -15.11
N GLU A 306 2.12 -14.96 -14.19
CA GLU A 306 2.69 -14.76 -12.87
C GLU A 306 3.82 -15.76 -12.68
N ILE A 307 4.91 -15.28 -12.08
CA ILE A 307 6.06 -16.09 -11.70
C ILE A 307 6.41 -15.73 -10.26
N GLU A 308 6.61 -16.73 -9.42
CA GLU A 308 7.22 -16.54 -8.11
C GLU A 308 8.74 -16.47 -8.27
N LYS A 309 9.36 -15.38 -7.83
CA LYS A 309 10.83 -15.19 -7.91
C LYS A 309 11.31 -14.32 -6.78
N THR A 310 12.18 -14.88 -5.95
CA THR A 310 12.78 -14.17 -4.81
C THR A 310 14.16 -13.61 -5.15
N TYR A 311 14.51 -12.51 -4.48
CA TYR A 311 15.79 -11.82 -4.57
C TYR A 311 16.57 -11.82 -3.26
N TYR A 312 16.13 -12.53 -2.21
CA TYR A 312 16.69 -12.33 -0.86
C TYR A 312 18.19 -12.54 -0.77
N SER A 313 18.73 -13.61 -1.36
CA SER A 313 20.18 -13.87 -1.33
C SER A 313 20.92 -12.71 -1.98
N LYS A 314 20.51 -12.29 -3.19
CA LYS A 314 21.15 -11.19 -3.91
C LYS A 314 21.03 -9.86 -3.16
N TYR A 315 19.89 -9.60 -2.52
CA TYR A 315 19.67 -8.42 -1.68
C TYR A 315 20.59 -8.43 -0.45
N LEU A 316 20.70 -9.56 0.25
CA LEU A 316 21.56 -9.72 1.42
C LEU A 316 23.04 -9.61 1.06
N ASP A 317 23.48 -10.29 0.00
CA ASP A 317 24.86 -10.21 -0.51
C ASP A 317 25.22 -8.74 -0.85
N ALA A 318 24.32 -8.04 -1.56
CA ALA A 318 24.52 -6.64 -1.91
C ALA A 318 24.51 -5.71 -0.68
N ALA A 319 23.70 -6.01 0.33
CA ALA A 319 23.63 -5.26 1.58
C ALA A 319 24.91 -5.45 2.41
N GLU A 320 25.38 -6.69 2.53
CA GLU A 320 26.65 -7.04 3.17
C GLU A 320 27.83 -6.34 2.48
N ASP A 321 27.95 -6.49 1.16
CA ASP A 321 28.98 -5.83 0.34
C ASP A 321 28.96 -4.31 0.48
N PHE A 322 27.76 -3.72 0.61
CA PHE A 322 27.61 -2.29 0.83
C PHE A 322 28.09 -1.90 2.23
N THR A 323 27.65 -2.60 3.28
CA THR A 323 28.01 -2.30 4.66
C THR A 323 29.49 -2.48 4.93
N LEU A 324 30.12 -3.55 4.42
CA LEU A 324 31.54 -3.85 4.63
C LEU A 324 32.49 -2.76 4.13
N LYS A 325 32.06 -1.91 3.18
CA LYS A 325 32.85 -0.74 2.72
C LYS A 325 33.04 0.32 3.80
N HIS A 326 32.21 0.30 4.83
CA HIS A 326 32.13 1.31 5.87
C HIS A 326 32.26 0.73 7.29
N PHE A 327 32.38 -0.59 7.41
CA PHE A 327 32.38 -1.33 8.65
C PHE A 327 33.71 -1.20 9.40
N GLN A 328 33.66 -1.02 10.73
CA GLN A 328 34.86 -0.91 11.58
C GLN A 328 35.09 -2.13 12.48
N ASP A 329 34.39 -3.24 12.22
CA ASP A 329 34.50 -4.51 12.94
C ASP A 329 34.32 -4.38 14.45
N THR A 330 33.05 -4.24 14.86
CA THR A 330 32.69 -4.23 16.27
C THR A 330 31.82 -5.44 16.57
N GLU A 331 32.38 -6.44 17.25
CA GLU A 331 31.60 -7.50 17.90
C GLU A 331 30.60 -6.82 18.84
N ARG A 332 29.31 -6.88 18.51
CA ARG A 332 28.23 -6.30 19.30
C ARG A 332 27.20 -7.33 19.65
N LYS A 333 26.69 -7.22 20.87
CA LYS A 333 25.48 -7.86 21.31
C LYS A 333 24.30 -6.91 21.14
N ILE A 334 23.34 -7.28 20.30
CA ILE A 334 22.27 -6.41 19.84
C ILE A 334 20.91 -7.01 20.18
N VAL A 335 20.05 -6.24 20.85
CA VAL A 335 18.62 -6.56 20.95
C VAL A 335 17.91 -5.99 19.73
N LEU A 336 17.23 -6.83 18.95
CA LEU A 336 16.51 -6.40 17.74
C LEU A 336 15.00 -6.68 17.87
N ASP A 337 14.14 -5.72 17.52
CA ASP A 337 12.71 -5.94 17.34
C ASP A 337 12.20 -5.25 16.06
N ASN A 338 11.81 -6.04 15.06
CA ASN A 338 11.21 -5.58 13.81
C ASN A 338 9.70 -5.32 13.92
N LEU A 339 9.16 -5.32 15.13
CA LEU A 339 7.76 -5.00 15.44
C LEU A 339 6.78 -5.83 14.58
N GLY A 340 6.95 -7.16 14.59
CA GLY A 340 6.14 -8.08 13.78
C GLY A 340 6.64 -8.26 12.34
N GLY A 341 7.68 -7.51 11.94
CA GLY A 341 8.32 -7.54 10.63
C GLY A 341 9.35 -8.65 10.42
N ILE A 342 9.35 -9.75 11.18
CA ILE A 342 10.44 -10.74 11.11
C ILE A 342 10.57 -11.41 9.72
N LYS A 343 9.45 -11.59 9.01
CA LYS A 343 9.44 -12.21 7.68
C LYS A 343 9.83 -11.24 6.57
N SER A 344 9.68 -9.94 6.81
CA SER A 344 9.97 -8.87 5.86
C SER A 344 11.36 -8.29 6.06
N SER A 345 11.71 -7.95 7.31
CA SER A 345 13.02 -7.45 7.68
C SER A 345 14.04 -8.58 7.70
N ARG A 346 15.18 -8.33 7.06
CA ARG A 346 16.35 -9.20 7.10
C ARG A 346 17.49 -8.61 7.92
N ALA A 347 17.19 -7.64 8.78
CA ALA A 347 18.19 -6.96 9.61
C ALA A 347 18.91 -7.92 10.57
N GLY A 348 18.21 -8.88 11.17
CA GLY A 348 18.83 -9.89 12.04
C GLY A 348 19.86 -10.74 11.28
N GLU A 349 19.45 -11.30 10.13
CA GLU A 349 20.32 -12.11 9.27
C GLU A 349 21.56 -11.33 8.80
N LEU A 350 21.38 -10.07 8.38
CA LEU A 350 22.50 -9.20 7.98
C LEU A 350 23.44 -8.90 9.15
N LEU A 351 22.90 -8.57 10.33
CA LEU A 351 23.70 -8.27 11.53
C LEU A 351 24.51 -9.49 11.99
N GLU A 352 23.90 -10.68 12.02
CA GLU A 352 24.58 -11.94 12.37
C GLU A 352 25.68 -12.28 11.35
N THR A 353 25.41 -12.08 10.05
CA THR A 353 26.41 -12.28 8.98
C THR A 353 27.62 -11.36 9.16
N LEU A 354 27.38 -10.13 9.62
CA LEU A 354 28.42 -9.15 9.95
C LEU A 354 29.08 -9.37 11.33
N GLY A 355 28.78 -10.47 12.03
CA GLY A 355 29.44 -10.87 13.26
C GLY A 355 28.80 -10.39 14.57
N ALA A 356 27.59 -9.81 14.53
CA ALA A 356 26.88 -9.42 15.75
C ALA A 356 26.19 -10.62 16.42
N GLU A 357 26.17 -10.66 17.76
CA GLU A 357 25.29 -11.54 18.54
C GLU A 357 23.89 -10.88 18.61
N VAL A 358 22.91 -11.43 17.89
CA VAL A 358 21.56 -10.84 17.84
C VAL A 358 20.59 -11.58 18.77
N ILE A 359 20.05 -10.85 19.74
CA ILE A 359 18.89 -11.27 20.52
C ILE A 359 17.64 -10.73 19.82
N ASN A 360 17.07 -11.56 18.93
CA ASN A 360 15.90 -11.19 18.18
C ASN A 360 14.62 -11.35 19.03
N LEU A 361 13.95 -10.24 19.32
CA LEU A 361 12.68 -10.16 20.02
C LEU A 361 11.47 -10.23 19.07
N SER A 362 11.71 -10.15 17.76
CA SER A 362 10.66 -10.11 16.75
C SER A 362 9.88 -11.41 16.75
N GLY A 363 8.55 -11.30 16.73
CA GLY A 363 7.67 -12.41 16.43
C GLY A 363 7.00 -12.23 15.07
N ASP A 364 6.16 -13.20 14.70
CA ASP A 364 5.28 -13.11 13.54
C ASP A 364 4.20 -12.02 13.67
N LYS A 365 3.99 -11.49 14.87
CA LYS A 365 3.03 -10.42 15.19
C LYS A 365 3.72 -9.34 16.00
N PRO A 366 3.37 -8.06 15.80
CA PRO A 366 3.89 -7.00 16.64
C PRO A 366 3.38 -7.15 18.07
N LYS A 367 4.23 -6.75 19.03
CA LYS A 367 3.86 -6.66 20.45
C LYS A 367 3.11 -5.36 20.79
N ILE A 368 3.12 -4.40 19.87
CA ILE A 368 2.54 -3.07 20.02
C ILE A 368 1.67 -2.73 18.80
N ASP A 369 0.60 -1.97 19.00
CA ASP A 369 -0.26 -1.46 17.92
C ASP A 369 -0.55 0.03 18.15
N PRO A 370 -0.08 0.94 17.28
CA PRO A 370 0.62 0.68 16.02
C PRO A 370 2.07 0.13 16.18
N PRO A 371 2.58 -0.62 15.19
CA PRO A 371 3.98 -1.07 15.12
C PRO A 371 4.90 0.07 14.66
N ASP A 372 4.93 1.14 15.45
CA ASP A 372 5.70 2.37 15.18
C ASP A 372 6.94 2.40 16.07
N PRO A 373 8.18 2.42 15.52
CA PRO A 373 9.44 2.36 16.25
C PRO A 373 9.76 3.70 16.91
N LYS A 374 8.88 4.15 17.80
CA LYS A 374 9.08 5.35 18.62
C LYS A 374 9.53 4.99 20.02
N PRO A 375 10.50 5.71 20.61
CA PRO A 375 11.02 5.43 21.95
C PRO A 375 9.96 5.11 23.01
N GLU A 376 8.86 5.88 23.06
CA GLU A 376 7.78 5.68 24.04
C GLU A 376 7.11 4.29 23.99
N ASN A 377 7.21 3.59 22.85
CA ASN A 377 6.63 2.27 22.61
C ASN A 377 7.62 1.11 22.84
N LEU A 378 8.90 1.41 23.12
CA LEU A 378 10.00 0.44 23.01
C LEU A 378 10.66 0.07 24.36
N ARG A 379 9.97 0.33 25.48
CA ARG A 379 10.45 -0.01 26.84
C ARG A 379 10.78 -1.49 27.06
N HIS A 380 10.29 -2.40 26.23
CA HIS A 380 10.68 -3.81 26.27
C HIS A 380 12.07 -4.05 25.68
N ILE A 381 12.53 -3.23 24.74
CA ILE A 381 13.89 -3.28 24.19
C ILE A 381 14.87 -2.78 25.25
N GLU A 382 14.60 -1.63 25.88
CA GLU A 382 15.41 -1.07 26.97
C GLU A 382 15.66 -2.11 28.07
N ARG A 383 14.57 -2.68 28.62
CA ARG A 383 14.65 -3.74 29.63
C ARG A 383 15.45 -4.94 29.16
N LYS A 384 15.27 -5.36 27.90
CA LYS A 384 16.00 -6.51 27.39
C LYS A 384 17.50 -6.22 27.24
N VAL A 385 17.86 -5.02 26.81
CA VAL A 385 19.25 -4.57 26.71
C VAL A 385 19.91 -4.62 28.09
N GLU A 386 19.26 -4.05 29.11
CA GLU A 386 19.72 -4.09 30.50
C GLU A 386 19.83 -5.52 31.05
N GLU A 387 18.78 -6.34 30.88
CA GLU A 387 18.72 -7.72 31.36
C GLU A 387 19.83 -8.61 30.79
N THR A 388 20.26 -8.35 29.55
CA THR A 388 21.19 -9.22 28.81
C THR A 388 22.60 -8.65 28.70
N GLY A 389 22.82 -7.42 29.20
CA GLY A 389 24.05 -6.68 29.04
C GLY A 389 24.40 -6.45 27.56
N SER A 390 23.39 -6.21 26.73
CA SER A 390 23.60 -5.94 25.29
C SER A 390 24.16 -4.53 25.09
N ASP A 391 24.93 -4.33 24.02
CA ASP A 391 25.57 -3.04 23.72
C ASP A 391 24.58 -2.01 23.16
N MET A 392 23.52 -2.48 22.48
CA MET A 392 22.52 -1.63 21.87
C MET A 392 21.18 -2.34 21.64
N GLY A 393 20.13 -1.53 21.50
CA GLY A 393 18.82 -1.94 21.03
C GLY A 393 18.50 -1.34 19.65
N ILE A 394 17.85 -2.10 18.78
CA ILE A 394 17.42 -1.68 17.45
C ILE A 394 15.95 -2.04 17.28
N ALA A 395 15.17 -1.09 16.76
CA ALA A 395 13.80 -1.35 16.31
C ALA A 395 13.60 -0.91 14.87
N THR A 396 12.85 -1.68 14.08
CA THR A 396 12.34 -1.26 12.77
C THR A 396 10.81 -1.39 12.74
N ASP A 397 10.14 -0.68 11.83
CA ASP A 397 8.73 -0.95 11.55
C ASP A 397 8.55 -2.21 10.68
N MET A 398 7.29 -2.60 10.44
CA MET A 398 6.93 -3.87 9.79
C MET A 398 7.48 -4.02 8.38
N ASP A 399 7.63 -2.94 7.63
CA ASP A 399 8.20 -2.93 6.28
C ASP A 399 9.65 -2.41 6.24
N ALA A 400 10.26 -2.24 7.42
CA ALA A 400 11.67 -1.97 7.69
C ALA A 400 12.29 -0.79 6.91
N ASP A 401 11.49 0.23 6.60
CA ASP A 401 11.99 1.48 6.01
C ASP A 401 12.32 2.53 7.08
N ARG A 402 11.94 2.29 8.35
CA ARG A 402 12.31 3.10 9.52
C ARG A 402 13.14 2.34 10.54
N ILE A 403 13.89 3.11 11.32
CA ILE A 403 14.71 2.60 12.41
C ILE A 403 14.72 3.52 13.65
N ALA A 404 14.81 2.90 14.83
CA ALA A 404 15.18 3.55 16.08
C ALA A 404 16.35 2.79 16.74
N ILE A 405 17.21 3.54 17.42
CA ILE A 405 18.44 3.02 18.05
C ILE A 405 18.47 3.43 19.52
N TYR A 406 18.63 2.46 20.40
CA TYR A 406 18.90 2.62 21.82
C TYR A 406 20.37 2.32 22.10
N TYR A 407 21.10 3.27 22.69
CA TYR A 407 22.52 3.14 22.95
C TYR A 407 22.92 3.99 24.16
N GLN A 408 23.67 3.43 25.11
CA GLN A 408 24.10 4.12 26.34
C GLN A 408 22.95 4.76 27.13
N ASP A 409 21.92 3.96 27.41
CA ASP A 409 20.78 4.35 28.24
C ASP A 409 19.90 5.47 27.65
N GLU A 410 20.04 5.75 26.35
CA GLU A 410 19.22 6.73 25.65
C GLU A 410 18.84 6.29 24.23
N TRP A 411 17.69 6.78 23.77
CA TRP A 411 17.29 6.66 22.38
C TRP A 411 17.90 7.80 21.58
N LEU A 412 18.64 7.47 20.53
CA LEU A 412 19.15 8.46 19.60
C LEU A 412 17.98 9.11 18.84
N SER A 413 18.02 10.43 18.70
CA SER A 413 17.13 11.14 17.79
C SER A 413 17.41 10.74 16.34
N GLY A 414 16.41 10.90 15.46
CA GLY A 414 16.61 10.61 14.04
C GLY A 414 17.74 11.44 13.40
N ASP A 415 17.94 12.69 13.84
CA ASP A 415 19.05 13.48 13.33
C ASP A 415 20.42 13.00 13.87
N GLU A 416 20.51 12.49 15.11
CA GLU A 416 21.75 11.86 15.59
C GLU A 416 22.07 10.59 14.80
N ILE A 417 21.06 9.75 14.52
CA ILE A 417 21.23 8.57 13.68
C ILE A 417 21.72 8.98 12.29
N PHE A 418 21.10 9.98 11.68
CA PHE A 418 21.49 10.45 10.36
C PHE A 418 22.92 11.03 10.36
N ALA A 419 23.28 11.80 11.38
CA ALA A 419 24.62 12.34 11.55
C ALA A 419 25.68 11.24 11.70
N VAL A 420 25.35 10.15 12.41
CA VAL A 420 26.22 8.96 12.45
C VAL A 420 26.41 8.38 11.05
N LEU A 421 25.34 8.21 10.27
CA LEU A 421 25.45 7.70 8.89
C LEU A 421 26.30 8.62 8.00
N ILE A 422 26.20 9.94 8.17
CA ILE A 422 27.05 10.92 7.47
C ILE A 422 28.52 10.74 7.87
N GLU A 423 28.85 10.60 9.15
CA GLU A 423 30.24 10.41 9.61
C GLU A 423 30.84 9.06 9.17
N VAL A 424 30.02 8.03 9.06
CA VAL A 424 30.41 6.70 8.57
C VAL A 424 30.66 6.71 7.06
N MET A 425 29.78 7.35 6.28
CA MET A 425 29.87 7.33 4.82
C MET A 425 30.73 8.46 4.23
N LYS A 426 30.86 9.57 4.95
CA LYS A 426 31.53 10.82 4.54
C LYS A 426 31.17 11.26 3.12
N PRO A 427 29.87 11.38 2.79
CA PRO A 427 29.44 11.76 1.45
C PRO A 427 29.78 13.23 1.15
N GLU A 428 30.19 13.52 -0.09
CA GLU A 428 30.41 14.90 -0.57
C GLU A 428 29.11 15.69 -0.74
N LYS A 429 27.96 15.00 -0.78
CA LYS A 429 26.64 15.61 -0.88
C LYS A 429 25.59 14.81 -0.13
N VAL A 430 24.79 15.51 0.68
CA VAL A 430 23.70 14.95 1.50
C VAL A 430 22.41 15.69 1.20
N VAL A 431 21.28 14.97 1.12
CA VAL A 431 19.95 15.58 1.08
C VAL A 431 19.21 15.32 2.39
N ALA A 432 18.60 16.34 2.98
CA ALA A 432 17.82 16.23 4.21
C ALA A 432 16.42 16.85 4.03
N SER A 433 15.42 16.37 4.76
CA SER A 433 14.17 17.12 4.88
C SER A 433 14.39 18.40 5.70
N ILE A 434 13.62 19.45 5.42
CA ILE A 434 13.79 20.76 6.08
C ILE A 434 13.51 20.71 7.60
N ASP A 435 12.84 19.66 8.09
CA ASP A 435 12.61 19.42 9.52
C ASP A 435 13.75 18.71 10.26
N SER A 436 14.87 18.42 9.58
CA SER A 436 16.15 18.13 10.21
C SER A 436 16.74 19.35 10.92
N THR A 437 17.44 19.06 12.01
CA THR A 437 18.05 20.04 12.89
C THR A 437 19.44 20.48 12.40
N GLU A 438 19.98 21.52 13.05
CA GLU A 438 21.34 22.02 12.80
C GLU A 438 22.44 20.96 12.99
N ILE A 439 22.15 19.87 13.71
CA ILE A 439 23.04 18.69 13.80
C ILE A 439 23.46 18.19 12.41
N ILE A 440 22.52 18.14 11.46
CA ILE A 440 22.79 17.61 10.12
C ILE A 440 23.61 18.60 9.29
N GLU A 441 23.31 19.89 9.39
CA GLU A 441 24.06 20.96 8.71
C GLU A 441 25.53 20.93 9.14
N GLU A 442 25.79 21.01 10.44
CA GLU A 442 27.16 21.03 10.97
C GLU A 442 27.91 19.73 10.72
N THR A 443 27.21 18.59 10.64
CA THR A 443 27.87 17.29 10.38
C THR A 443 28.18 17.11 8.91
N ALA A 444 27.24 17.43 8.01
CA ALA A 444 27.44 17.29 6.57
C ALA A 444 28.51 18.26 6.02
N GLU A 445 28.52 19.51 6.50
CA GLU A 445 29.46 20.55 6.06
C GLU A 445 30.93 20.26 6.39
N LYS A 446 31.21 19.29 7.28
CA LYS A 446 32.58 18.80 7.53
C LYS A 446 33.16 18.00 6.36
N HIS A 447 32.30 17.41 5.53
CA HIS A 447 32.69 16.48 4.46
C HIS A 447 32.29 16.99 3.07
N GLY A 448 31.23 17.78 2.97
CA GLY A 448 30.67 18.20 1.69
C GLY A 448 29.53 19.21 1.81
N GLU A 449 28.59 19.19 0.88
CA GLU A 449 27.43 20.09 0.88
C GLU A 449 26.15 19.38 1.36
N ILE A 450 25.28 20.15 2.01
CA ILE A 450 23.93 19.73 2.39
C ILE A 450 22.89 20.46 1.56
N GLU A 451 21.87 19.73 1.13
CA GLU A 451 20.71 20.31 0.48
C GLU A 451 19.41 19.91 1.19
N TYR A 452 18.57 20.91 1.47
CA TYR A 452 17.27 20.69 2.10
C TYR A 452 16.14 20.61 1.07
N THR A 453 15.20 19.69 1.29
CA THR A 453 13.96 19.57 0.53
C THR A 453 12.73 19.49 1.46
N GLN A 454 11.54 19.45 0.87
CA GLN A 454 10.28 19.31 1.61
C GLN A 454 10.18 17.96 2.31
N VAL A 455 9.33 17.88 3.35
CA VAL A 455 9.11 16.64 4.11
C VAL A 455 8.29 15.63 3.30
N GLY A 456 8.68 14.37 3.37
CA GLY A 456 8.06 13.22 2.71
C GLY A 456 9.10 12.41 1.94
N ASP A 457 9.21 11.14 2.25
CA ASP A 457 10.25 10.23 1.77
C ASP A 457 10.45 10.23 0.25
N PRO A 458 9.40 10.18 -0.61
CA PRO A 458 9.65 10.13 -2.05
C PRO A 458 10.19 11.45 -2.59
N PHE A 459 9.90 12.60 -1.93
CA PHE A 459 10.47 13.89 -2.30
C PHE A 459 11.93 14.03 -1.88
N VAL A 460 12.29 13.44 -0.74
CA VAL A 460 13.67 13.36 -0.28
C VAL A 460 14.47 12.50 -1.25
N ILE A 461 14.02 11.27 -1.51
CA ILE A 461 14.69 10.35 -2.43
C ILE A 461 14.76 10.90 -3.86
N ASP A 462 13.69 11.49 -4.39
CA ASP A 462 13.70 12.12 -5.73
C ASP A 462 14.76 13.23 -5.82
N ARG A 463 14.86 14.07 -4.77
CA ARG A 463 15.87 15.11 -4.74
C ARG A 463 17.28 14.52 -4.62
N THR A 464 17.45 13.44 -3.86
CA THR A 464 18.72 12.71 -3.73
C THR A 464 19.19 12.18 -5.09
N ILE A 465 18.30 11.53 -5.85
CA ILE A 465 18.59 11.07 -7.22
C ILE A 465 18.93 12.25 -8.12
N GLY A 466 18.06 13.28 -8.16
CA GLY A 466 18.22 14.42 -9.06
C GLY A 466 19.45 15.29 -8.79
N THR A 467 20.03 15.20 -7.59
CA THR A 467 21.26 15.92 -7.21
C THR A 467 22.52 15.06 -7.24
N GLY A 468 22.38 13.75 -7.46
CA GLY A 468 23.50 12.79 -7.40
C GLY A 468 24.02 12.54 -5.98
N ALA A 469 23.26 12.90 -4.95
CA ALA A 469 23.63 12.64 -3.57
C ALA A 469 23.63 11.12 -3.28
N LYS A 470 24.53 10.68 -2.39
CA LYS A 470 24.70 9.25 -2.05
C LYS A 470 23.93 8.83 -0.81
N LEU A 471 23.56 9.80 0.02
CA LEU A 471 22.89 9.60 1.29
C LEU A 471 21.85 10.70 1.49
N SER A 472 20.68 10.31 1.97
CA SER A 472 19.66 11.26 2.40
C SER A 472 18.84 10.74 3.56
N GLY A 473 18.17 11.63 4.28
CA GLY A 473 17.42 11.24 5.46
C GLY A 473 16.36 12.22 5.92
N GLU A 474 15.47 11.70 6.76
CA GLU A 474 14.49 12.46 7.53
C GLU A 474 14.62 12.11 9.03
N PRO A 475 14.29 13.03 9.96
CA PRO A 475 14.35 12.79 11.40
C PRO A 475 13.40 11.71 11.94
N ASN A 476 12.56 11.13 11.08
CA ASN A 476 11.57 10.11 11.42
C ASN A 476 12.11 8.67 11.29
N GLY A 477 13.40 8.50 10.96
CA GLY A 477 14.04 7.20 10.81
C GLY A 477 14.16 6.70 9.37
N HIS A 478 13.71 7.47 8.37
CA HIS A 478 13.92 7.16 6.95
C HIS A 478 15.31 7.59 6.50
N TYR A 479 16.15 6.65 6.06
CA TYR A 479 17.47 6.92 5.47
C TYR A 479 17.67 6.15 4.17
N CYS A 480 18.04 6.85 3.10
CA CYS A 480 18.21 6.30 1.77
C CYS A 480 19.68 6.28 1.36
N PHE A 481 20.13 5.12 0.88
CA PHE A 481 21.48 4.84 0.41
C PHE A 481 21.43 4.60 -1.10
N THR A 482 21.47 5.66 -1.90
CA THR A 482 21.17 5.57 -3.35
C THR A 482 22.12 4.68 -4.14
N GLN A 483 23.33 4.43 -3.63
CA GLN A 483 24.29 3.49 -4.21
C GLN A 483 23.94 2.01 -3.97
N PHE A 484 23.06 1.70 -3.02
CA PHE A 484 22.51 0.36 -2.81
C PHE A 484 21.18 0.23 -3.56
N VAL A 485 20.18 1.00 -3.16
CA VAL A 485 18.91 1.15 -3.84
C VAL A 485 18.35 2.52 -3.47
N PRO A 486 17.74 3.29 -4.40
CA PRO A 486 17.18 4.59 -4.06
C PRO A 486 15.83 4.42 -3.37
N TYR A 487 15.86 3.85 -2.16
CA TYR A 487 14.75 3.71 -1.23
C TYR A 487 15.28 3.74 0.20
N ASN A 488 14.43 4.10 1.17
CA ASN A 488 14.83 4.10 2.58
C ASN A 488 15.05 2.67 3.08
N SER A 489 16.14 2.43 3.81
CA SER A 489 16.48 1.12 4.35
C SER A 489 16.84 1.21 5.84
N GLY A 490 15.90 0.80 6.69
CA GLY A 490 16.16 0.59 8.12
C GLY A 490 17.13 -0.58 8.34
N THR A 491 17.08 -1.60 7.48
CA THR A 491 18.01 -2.74 7.49
C THR A 491 19.46 -2.30 7.33
N LEU A 492 19.78 -1.50 6.29
CA LEU A 492 21.13 -0.99 6.09
C LEU A 492 21.55 0.00 7.17
N ALA A 493 20.64 0.88 7.61
CA ALA A 493 20.94 1.80 8.69
C ALA A 493 21.34 1.04 9.97
N ALA A 494 20.61 -0.04 10.31
CA ALA A 494 20.92 -0.89 11.46
C ALA A 494 22.35 -1.47 11.35
N ALA A 495 22.68 -2.07 10.20
CA ALA A 495 23.98 -2.68 9.96
C ALA A 495 25.13 -1.67 9.99
N MET A 496 24.96 -0.52 9.33
CA MET A 496 25.96 0.55 9.29
C MET A 496 26.23 1.12 10.68
N ILE A 497 25.17 1.34 11.48
CA ILE A 497 25.29 1.85 12.84
C ILE A 497 25.94 0.80 13.74
N ALA A 498 25.50 -0.45 13.64
CA ALA A 498 26.05 -1.61 14.36
C ALA A 498 27.55 -1.80 14.08
N GLY A 499 28.04 -1.40 12.90
CA GLY A 499 29.46 -1.45 12.54
C GLY A 499 30.29 -0.21 12.83
N SER A 500 29.73 0.85 13.40
CA SER A 500 30.39 2.18 13.53
C SER A 500 30.91 2.49 14.93
N ASN A 501 32.01 3.23 15.11
CA ASN A 501 32.44 3.67 16.44
C ASN A 501 31.54 4.78 17.02
N LEU A 502 30.36 4.41 17.50
CA LEU A 502 29.33 5.32 18.04
C LEU A 502 29.87 6.21 19.16
N ASN A 503 30.71 5.67 20.04
CA ASN A 503 31.35 6.41 21.13
C ASN A 503 32.15 7.62 20.66
N GLU A 504 32.92 7.45 19.58
CA GLU A 504 33.74 8.52 19.03
C GLU A 504 32.90 9.51 18.22
N ILE A 505 31.95 8.99 17.43
CA ILE A 505 31.09 9.81 16.57
C ILE A 505 30.18 10.71 17.40
N LYS A 506 29.47 10.16 18.40
CA LYS A 506 28.54 10.93 19.24
C LYS A 506 29.23 12.09 19.97
N LYS A 507 30.48 11.92 20.41
CA LYS A 507 31.27 13.00 21.05
C LYS A 507 31.56 14.19 20.13
N LYS A 508 31.46 14.01 18.81
CA LYS A 508 31.69 15.05 17.80
C LYS A 508 30.40 15.69 17.30
N LEU A 509 29.24 15.16 17.71
CA LEU A 509 27.95 15.72 17.31
C LEU A 509 27.65 16.99 18.12
N PRO A 510 26.99 17.98 17.50
CA PRO A 510 26.53 19.16 18.22
C PRO A 510 25.53 18.80 19.31
N ASP A 511 25.71 19.39 20.50
CA ASP A 511 24.78 19.23 21.63
C ASP A 511 23.65 20.27 21.50
N ILE A 512 22.53 19.85 20.93
CA ILE A 512 21.36 20.70 20.64
C ILE A 512 20.13 20.11 21.31
N SER A 513 19.44 20.94 22.09
CA SER A 513 18.14 20.60 22.66
C SER A 513 17.02 20.86 21.66
N ILE A 514 16.23 19.83 21.38
CA ILE A 514 15.14 19.87 20.39
C ILE A 514 13.81 19.64 21.09
N MET A 515 12.84 20.52 20.87
CA MET A 515 11.46 20.33 21.34
C MET A 515 10.48 20.42 20.18
N LYS A 516 9.51 19.50 20.16
CA LYS A 516 8.48 19.41 19.11
C LYS A 516 7.10 19.56 19.72
N LYS A 517 6.20 20.28 19.04
CA LYS A 517 4.79 20.40 19.43
C LYS A 517 3.88 20.47 18.22
N SER A 518 2.69 19.87 18.31
CA SER A 518 1.63 20.03 17.32
C SER A 518 0.50 20.84 17.91
N ILE A 519 -0.01 21.81 17.15
CA ILE A 519 -1.11 22.69 17.54
C ILE A 519 -2.27 22.48 16.56
N GLU A 520 -3.45 22.20 17.10
CA GLU A 520 -4.69 22.11 16.31
C GLU A 520 -5.14 23.49 15.86
N VAL A 521 -5.53 23.58 14.59
CA VAL A 521 -5.99 24.81 13.95
C VAL A 521 -7.16 24.48 13.03
N ASP A 522 -8.12 25.38 12.90
CA ASP A 522 -9.30 25.14 12.06
C ASP A 522 -8.93 25.03 10.57
N ASP A 523 -8.23 26.05 10.06
CA ASP A 523 -7.70 26.08 8.69
C ASP A 523 -6.18 26.21 8.73
N LYS A 524 -5.50 25.08 8.53
CA LYS A 524 -4.04 25.02 8.54
C LYS A 524 -3.37 25.89 7.47
N TYR A 525 -4.01 26.13 6.33
CA TYR A 525 -3.42 26.94 5.26
C TYR A 525 -3.52 28.42 5.60
N SER A 526 -4.71 28.87 6.00
CA SER A 526 -4.91 30.25 6.45
C SER A 526 -4.04 30.61 7.66
N SER A 527 -3.99 29.74 8.68
CA SER A 527 -3.12 29.93 9.84
C SER A 527 -1.64 29.98 9.44
N MET A 528 -1.18 29.10 8.55
CA MET A 528 0.21 29.10 8.09
C MET A 528 0.59 30.40 7.37
N GLU A 529 -0.30 30.95 6.52
CA GLU A 529 -0.06 32.23 5.84
C GLU A 529 0.06 33.41 6.81
N LYS A 530 -0.78 33.45 7.85
CA LYS A 530 -0.68 34.48 8.90
C LYS A 530 0.63 34.34 9.70
N VAL A 531 1.00 33.12 10.06
CA VAL A 531 2.28 32.84 10.75
C VAL A 531 3.46 33.30 9.89
N LYS A 532 3.49 32.93 8.60
CA LYS A 532 4.54 33.36 7.65
C LYS A 532 4.68 34.88 7.63
N LYS A 533 3.56 35.60 7.54
CA LYS A 533 3.53 37.07 7.52
C LYS A 533 4.09 37.69 8.79
N GLU A 534 3.79 37.13 9.97
CA GLU A 534 4.29 37.66 11.24
C GLU A 534 5.77 37.33 11.48
N VAL A 535 6.20 36.11 11.14
CA VAL A 535 7.61 35.69 11.28
C VAL A 535 8.52 36.54 10.39
N LYS A 536 8.13 36.77 9.12
CA LYS A 536 8.91 37.58 8.15
C LYS A 536 9.14 39.03 8.58
N LYS A 537 8.29 39.57 9.45
CA LYS A 537 8.47 40.94 9.99
C LYS A 537 9.52 41.01 11.09
N ARG A 538 9.84 39.89 11.74
CA ARG A 538 10.56 39.88 13.02
C ARG A 538 11.86 39.09 12.99
N PHE A 539 11.98 38.10 12.10
CA PHE A 539 13.06 37.12 12.13
C PHE A 539 13.73 36.94 10.77
N LYS A 540 14.98 36.49 10.80
CA LYS A 540 15.72 36.07 9.60
C LYS A 540 15.16 34.73 9.14
N ILE A 541 14.69 34.68 7.89
CA ILE A 541 14.17 33.45 7.30
C ILE A 541 15.33 32.59 6.80
N ILE A 542 15.33 31.32 7.19
CA ILE A 542 16.25 30.29 6.70
C ILE A 542 15.66 29.64 5.45
N SER A 543 14.38 29.25 5.49
CA SER A 543 13.73 28.56 4.38
C SER A 543 12.20 28.69 4.44
N GLU A 544 11.57 28.58 3.26
CA GLU A 544 10.11 28.50 3.10
C GLU A 544 9.68 27.29 2.25
N ILE A 545 10.57 26.31 2.06
CA ILE A 545 10.32 25.13 1.20
C ILE A 545 9.09 24.34 1.67
N ASP A 546 8.96 24.11 2.98
CA ASP A 546 7.81 23.47 3.61
C ASP A 546 7.52 24.13 4.97
N GLY A 547 6.56 25.05 4.98
CA GLY A 547 6.29 25.92 6.13
C GLY A 547 7.20 27.15 6.16
N ILE A 548 7.73 27.49 7.34
CA ILE A 548 8.71 28.56 7.53
C ILE A 548 9.74 28.18 8.59
N LYS A 549 11.00 28.10 8.18
CA LYS A 549 12.16 27.92 9.06
C LYS A 549 12.84 29.26 9.25
N PHE A 550 13.10 29.67 10.48
CA PHE A 550 13.66 30.96 10.80
C PHE A 550 14.62 30.90 12.00
N GLN A 551 15.53 31.86 12.03
CA GLN A 551 16.52 32.03 13.09
C GLN A 551 16.09 33.16 14.04
N THR A 552 16.20 32.88 15.33
CA THR A 552 16.19 33.86 16.42
C THR A 552 17.60 34.01 16.99
N ASP A 553 17.81 34.85 18.01
CA ASP A 553 19.16 35.13 18.53
C ASP A 553 19.96 33.88 18.94
N ASN A 554 19.31 32.89 19.57
CA ASN A 554 19.97 31.67 20.09
C ASN A 554 19.19 30.37 19.76
N SER A 555 18.29 30.42 18.79
CA SER A 555 17.41 29.29 18.48
C SER A 555 16.97 29.29 17.03
N ARG A 556 16.78 28.10 16.46
CA ARG A 556 16.13 27.89 15.17
C ARG A 556 14.73 27.32 15.38
N VAL A 557 13.78 27.74 14.55
CA VAL A 557 12.40 27.27 14.63
C VAL A 557 11.88 26.94 13.24
N LEU A 558 11.23 25.79 13.10
CA LEU A 558 10.42 25.44 11.95
C LEU A 558 8.95 25.36 12.36
N ILE A 559 8.08 26.09 11.66
CA ILE A 559 6.62 25.93 11.74
C ILE A 559 6.11 25.47 10.37
N ARG A 560 5.42 24.33 10.32
CA ARG A 560 4.86 23.78 9.08
C ARG A 560 3.47 23.18 9.25
N SER A 561 2.71 23.12 8.17
CA SER A 561 1.42 22.43 8.15
C SER A 561 1.60 20.91 8.16
N SER A 562 0.76 20.20 8.91
CA SER A 562 0.70 18.74 8.86
C SER A 562 0.12 18.29 7.53
N GLY A 563 0.72 17.27 6.90
CA GLY A 563 0.22 16.72 5.63
C GLY A 563 -1.16 16.06 5.76
N SER A 564 -1.38 15.32 6.85
CA SER A 564 -2.55 14.45 7.04
C SER A 564 -3.59 14.96 8.05
N SER A 565 -3.31 16.06 8.77
CA SER A 565 -4.21 16.57 9.83
C SER A 565 -4.31 18.10 9.83
N HIS A 566 -5.34 18.63 10.51
CA HIS A 566 -5.57 20.07 10.72
C HIS A 566 -4.69 20.60 11.87
N LYS A 567 -3.37 20.45 11.71
CA LYS A 567 -2.38 20.81 12.73
C LYS A 567 -1.23 21.61 12.11
N LEU A 568 -0.69 22.57 12.85
CA LEU A 568 0.64 23.12 12.61
C LEU A 568 1.64 22.44 13.55
N ARG A 569 2.80 22.07 13.02
CA ARG A 569 3.90 21.45 13.76
C ARG A 569 5.00 22.47 13.98
N ILE A 570 5.49 22.55 15.21
CA ILE A 570 6.62 23.37 15.62
C ILE A 570 7.77 22.44 15.96
N THR A 571 8.95 22.72 15.41
CA THR A 571 10.24 22.19 15.88
C THR A 571 11.07 23.37 16.35
N ALA A 572 11.52 23.33 17.59
CA ALA A 572 12.28 24.37 18.27
C ALA A 572 13.64 23.80 18.69
N GLU A 573 14.71 24.47 18.29
CA GLU A 573 16.10 24.03 18.48
C GLU A 573 16.87 25.11 19.23
N SER A 574 17.66 24.74 20.24
CA SER A 574 18.58 25.65 20.93
C SER A 574 19.69 24.89 21.63
N ASN A 575 20.82 25.55 21.89
CA ASN A 575 21.95 24.98 22.64
C ASN A 575 21.64 24.69 24.13
N THR A 576 20.42 24.99 24.59
CA THR A 576 19.97 24.68 25.94
C THR A 576 18.50 24.28 25.94
N GLU A 577 18.13 23.37 26.83
CA GLU A 577 16.74 22.92 27.02
C GLU A 577 15.80 24.10 27.29
N LYS A 578 16.21 25.01 28.17
CA LYS A 578 15.46 26.23 28.51
C LYS A 578 15.30 27.17 27.31
N GLY A 579 16.29 27.25 26.42
CA GLY A 579 16.21 28.01 25.18
C GLY A 579 15.14 27.45 24.25
N ALA A 580 15.19 26.14 24.02
CA ALA A 580 14.21 25.42 23.19
C ALA A 580 12.78 25.55 23.75
N GLU A 581 12.61 25.40 25.06
CA GLU A 581 11.31 25.55 25.73
C GLU A 581 10.74 26.97 25.56
N ASN A 582 11.58 27.99 25.75
CA ASN A 582 11.18 29.38 25.63
C ASN A 582 10.74 29.73 24.22
N VAL A 583 11.49 29.31 23.20
CA VAL A 583 11.16 29.62 21.81
C VAL A 583 9.94 28.82 21.34
N LEU A 584 9.76 27.58 21.83
CA LEU A 584 8.56 26.79 21.59
C LEU A 584 7.31 27.49 22.13
N LYS A 585 7.32 27.94 23.40
CA LYS A 585 6.20 28.68 24.02
C LYS A 585 5.88 29.98 23.29
N LYS A 586 6.90 30.70 22.82
CA LYS A 586 6.70 31.93 22.01
C LYS A 586 6.05 31.60 20.66
N SER A 587 6.49 30.54 20.01
CA SER A 587 5.95 30.08 18.72
C SER A 587 4.51 29.58 18.84
N GLU A 588 4.17 28.89 19.93
CA GLU A 588 2.80 28.50 20.24
C GLU A 588 1.88 29.72 20.39
N LYS A 589 2.29 30.72 21.18
CA LYS A 589 1.53 31.97 21.32
C LYS A 589 1.38 32.71 20.00
N LEU A 590 2.39 32.65 19.13
CA LEU A 590 2.30 33.25 17.80
C LEU A 590 1.17 32.60 16.98
N ILE A 591 1.12 31.27 16.96
CA ILE A 591 0.08 30.51 16.24
C ILE A 591 -1.32 30.74 16.83
N GLN A 592 -1.45 30.80 18.16
CA GLN A 592 -2.75 31.04 18.81
C GLN A 592 -3.30 32.45 18.60
N ASN A 593 -2.43 33.43 18.34
CA ASN A 593 -2.81 34.83 18.11
C ASN A 593 -3.08 35.17 16.63
N THR A 594 -2.87 34.21 15.72
CA THR A 594 -3.14 34.34 14.28
C THR A 594 -4.40 33.60 13.90
#